data_AF-A0A956SSB6-F1
#
_entry.id   AF-A0A956SSB6-F1
#
_cell.length_a   1.000
_cell.length_b   1.000
_cell.length_c   1.000
_cell.angle_alpha   90.00
_cell.angle_beta   90.00
_cell.angle_gamma   90.00
#
_symmetry.space_group_name_H-M   'P 1'
#
loop_
_entity.id
_entity.type
_entity.pdbx_description
1 polymer ?
#
loop_
_entity_poly.entity_id
_entity_poly.type
_entity_poly.pdbx_seq_one_letter_code
_entity_poly.pdbx_strand_id
1 'polypeptide(L)'
;MTHAHFPFALFDETQQVGNWYFGKKDDTYIALYSHNASYVPDDTRFAGAEIIAPGKRNLWICELGWSGEDGTFQEFVDRVGGQAVSFSGAPDFAVTYASDLGDLEFDWTGPLYVGGVETPITGYPRYDNPFTHVEFGDRYFEITAGGETSIIDLALGACVDTDHDGYGDPASPECAQYIADCDDANAAVNPGAVEAPGNGIDDDCDGEVDEAMPLCGALPGGGHDGDGAAGMLIAALLALSFACIRHRTR
;
A
#
# COMPACT_ATOMS: atom_id res chain seq x y z
N MET A 1 6.61 13.09 16.32
CA MET A 1 5.36 12.40 16.66
C MET A 1 5.36 11.13 15.87
N THR A 2 4.97 10.02 16.48
CA THR A 2 4.66 8.78 15.77
C THR A 2 3.18 8.47 15.99
N HIS A 3 2.57 7.72 15.09
CA HIS A 3 1.15 7.39 15.17
C HIS A 3 0.91 6.00 14.61
N ALA A 4 -0.21 5.41 15.00
CA ALA A 4 -0.70 4.15 14.47
C ALA A 4 -2.16 4.30 14.05
N HIS A 5 -2.51 3.73 12.91
CA HIS A 5 -3.90 3.64 12.48
C HIS A 5 -4.59 2.51 13.24
N PHE A 6 -5.63 2.86 14.00
CA PHE A 6 -6.39 1.93 14.82
C PHE A 6 -7.87 2.33 14.77
N PRO A 7 -8.66 1.79 13.82
CA PRO A 7 -10.04 2.21 13.57
C PRO A 7 -10.99 1.64 14.63
N PHE A 8 -11.06 2.29 15.80
CA PHE A 8 -11.82 1.84 16.97
C PHE A 8 -13.26 1.43 16.64
N ALA A 9 -13.94 2.20 15.78
CA ALA A 9 -15.32 1.95 15.41
C ALA A 9 -15.55 0.72 14.51
N LEU A 10 -14.49 0.13 13.93
CA LEU A 10 -14.61 -1.07 13.09
C LEU A 10 -14.49 -2.37 13.89
N PHE A 11 -13.95 -2.30 15.10
CA PHE A 11 -13.88 -3.42 16.04
C PHE A 11 -15.22 -3.63 16.72
N ASP A 12 -15.53 -4.88 17.04
CA ASP A 12 -16.73 -5.24 17.78
C ASP A 12 -16.57 -4.91 19.28
N GLU A 13 -15.32 -4.95 19.76
CA GLU A 13 -14.94 -4.60 21.12
C GLU A 13 -13.53 -4.00 21.13
N THR A 14 -13.30 -2.99 21.97
CA THR A 14 -11.97 -2.39 22.16
C THR A 14 -11.70 -2.16 23.64
N GLN A 15 -10.46 -2.34 24.06
CA GLN A 15 -10.03 -2.08 25.45
C GLN A 15 -8.68 -1.39 25.46
N GLN A 16 -8.43 -0.55 26.47
CA GLN A 16 -7.10 0.01 26.73
C GLN A 16 -6.64 -0.42 28.12
N VAL A 17 -5.45 -1.00 28.21
CA VAL A 17 -4.82 -1.40 29.48
C VAL A 17 -3.41 -0.83 29.52
N GLY A 18 -3.23 0.23 30.31
CA GLY A 18 -1.97 0.97 30.36
C GLY A 18 -1.59 1.50 28.96
N ASN A 19 -0.46 1.02 28.45
CA ASN A 19 0.09 1.41 27.15
C ASN A 19 -0.38 0.53 25.98
N TRP A 20 -1.22 -0.47 26.25
CA TRP A 20 -1.78 -1.38 25.26
C TRP A 20 -3.19 -0.97 24.83
N TYR A 21 -3.45 -1.05 23.53
CA TYR A 21 -4.76 -0.91 22.90
C TYR A 21 -5.15 -2.24 22.26
N PHE A 22 -6.35 -2.71 22.57
CA PHE A 22 -6.86 -3.99 22.14
C PHE A 22 -8.08 -3.80 21.25
N GLY A 23 -8.20 -4.63 20.23
CA GLY A 23 -9.34 -4.67 19.32
C GLY A 23 -9.74 -6.10 19.02
N LYS A 24 -11.05 -6.35 19.04
CA LYS A 24 -11.65 -7.61 18.62
C LYS A 24 -12.41 -7.40 17.31
N LYS A 25 -12.21 -8.30 16.36
CA LYS A 25 -13.09 -8.43 15.19
C LYS A 25 -13.44 -9.89 14.94
N ASP A 26 -14.72 -10.21 15.00
CA ASP A 26 -15.24 -11.57 14.92
C ASP A 26 -14.52 -12.48 15.96
N ASP A 27 -13.78 -13.47 15.48
CA ASP A 27 -12.99 -14.40 16.29
C ASP A 27 -11.49 -14.04 16.37
N THR A 28 -11.11 -12.85 15.93
CA THR A 28 -9.70 -12.39 15.86
C THR A 28 -9.44 -11.20 16.76
N TYR A 29 -8.20 -11.10 17.24
CA TYR A 29 -7.76 -10.13 18.23
C TYR A 29 -6.48 -9.43 17.76
N ILE A 30 -6.34 -8.16 18.12
CA ILE A 30 -5.12 -7.37 17.97
C ILE A 30 -4.82 -6.65 19.28
N ALA A 31 -3.53 -6.63 19.65
CA ALA A 31 -2.99 -5.82 20.73
C ALA A 31 -1.89 -4.92 20.16
N LEU A 32 -1.98 -3.63 20.44
CA LEU A 32 -1.03 -2.62 19.98
C LEU A 32 -0.48 -1.85 21.18
N TYR A 33 0.83 -1.95 21.41
CA TYR A 33 1.55 -1.24 22.46
C TYR A 33 2.18 0.04 21.93
N SER A 34 2.18 1.09 22.75
CA SER A 34 3.05 2.26 22.59
C SER A 34 3.87 2.48 23.84
N HIS A 35 5.21 2.53 23.74
CA HIS A 35 6.04 2.78 24.92
C HIS A 35 5.79 4.15 25.56
N ASN A 36 5.72 5.20 24.75
CA ASN A 36 5.34 6.52 25.22
C ASN A 36 3.85 6.54 25.53
N ALA A 37 3.47 7.31 26.56
CA ALA A 37 2.09 7.65 26.82
C ALA A 37 1.46 8.24 25.55
N SER A 38 0.43 7.59 25.06
CA SER A 38 -0.26 7.90 23.80
C SER A 38 -1.70 8.31 24.07
N TYR A 39 -2.34 8.92 23.07
CA TYR A 39 -3.72 9.35 23.15
C TYR A 39 -4.43 9.20 21.80
N VAL A 40 -5.76 9.12 21.83
CA VAL A 40 -6.61 9.13 20.65
C VAL A 40 -7.07 10.58 20.40
N PRO A 41 -6.72 11.20 19.27
CA PRO A 41 -7.17 12.56 18.97
C PRO A 41 -8.67 12.58 18.63
N ASP A 42 -9.33 13.67 18.98
CA ASP A 42 -10.75 13.93 18.68
C ASP A 42 -10.96 14.98 17.58
N ASP A 43 -9.92 15.72 17.19
CA ASP A 43 -9.98 16.88 16.29
C ASP A 43 -9.18 16.73 14.99
N THR A 44 -8.66 15.52 14.70
CA THR A 44 -7.93 15.24 13.46
C THR A 44 -8.84 14.67 12.37
N ARG A 45 -8.40 14.71 11.11
CA ARG A 45 -9.07 14.01 10.00
C ARG A 45 -9.19 12.49 10.19
N PHE A 46 -8.47 11.94 11.17
CA PHE A 46 -8.47 10.52 11.54
C PHE A 46 -8.99 10.30 12.97
N ALA A 47 -9.75 11.26 13.53
CA ALA A 47 -10.34 11.14 14.85
C ALA A 47 -11.13 9.82 14.99
N GLY A 48 -10.89 9.12 16.09
CA GLY A 48 -11.47 7.79 16.33
C GLY A 48 -10.88 6.65 15.48
N ALA A 49 -9.82 6.90 14.71
CA ALA A 49 -9.12 5.89 13.93
C ALA A 49 -7.58 5.97 14.04
N GLU A 50 -7.08 6.73 15.00
CA GLU A 50 -5.66 7.03 15.14
C GLU A 50 -5.25 7.01 16.62
N ILE A 51 -4.05 6.52 16.90
CA ILE A 51 -3.40 6.63 18.20
C ILE A 51 -2.12 7.42 18.00
N ILE A 52 -1.96 8.52 18.73
CA ILE A 52 -0.81 9.42 18.63
C ILE A 52 0.11 9.22 19.85
N ALA A 53 1.38 8.96 19.58
CA ALA A 53 2.44 8.97 20.57
C ALA A 53 3.33 10.22 20.38
N PRO A 54 3.38 11.14 21.36
CA PRO A 54 4.28 12.29 21.34
C PRO A 54 5.76 11.88 21.27
N GLY A 55 6.59 12.82 20.82
CA GLY A 55 8.04 12.61 20.72
C GLY A 55 8.51 12.07 19.37
N LYS A 56 9.83 11.98 19.20
CA LYS A 56 10.49 11.48 17.97
C LYS A 56 10.90 10.01 18.09
N ARG A 57 10.72 9.41 19.26
CA ARG A 57 11.19 8.06 19.60
C ARG A 57 10.07 7.37 20.34
N ASN A 58 9.57 6.29 19.77
CA ASN A 58 8.55 5.44 20.36
C ASN A 58 8.78 4.01 19.89
N LEU A 59 8.46 3.05 20.75
CA LEU A 59 8.39 1.64 20.38
C LEU A 59 6.91 1.28 20.21
N TRP A 60 6.60 0.67 19.06
CA TRP A 60 5.30 0.04 18.80
C TRP A 60 5.48 -1.48 18.77
N ILE A 61 4.63 -2.22 19.47
CA ILE A 61 4.56 -3.68 19.41
C ILE A 61 3.14 -4.05 18.97
N CYS A 62 3.03 -4.99 18.03
CA CYS A 62 1.75 -5.53 17.57
C CYS A 62 1.74 -7.04 17.83
N GLU A 63 0.75 -7.51 18.58
CA GLU A 63 0.48 -8.94 18.77
C GLU A 63 -0.91 -9.27 18.23
N LEU A 64 -0.98 -10.37 17.49
CA LEU A 64 -2.22 -10.87 16.89
C LEU A 64 -2.62 -12.15 17.62
N GLY A 65 -3.92 -12.32 17.82
CA GLY A 65 -4.49 -13.51 18.45
C GLY A 65 -5.83 -13.88 17.83
N TRP A 66 -6.37 -15.01 18.24
CA TRP A 66 -7.68 -15.47 17.82
C TRP A 66 -8.26 -16.52 18.78
N SER A 67 -9.58 -16.71 18.70
CA SER A 67 -10.32 -17.42 19.74
C SER A 67 -10.00 -18.91 19.90
N GLY A 68 -9.54 -19.57 18.85
CA GLY A 68 -9.19 -20.99 18.93
C GLY A 68 -7.81 -21.28 19.51
N GLU A 69 -6.98 -20.28 19.74
CA GLU A 69 -5.67 -20.41 20.40
C GLU A 69 -5.61 -19.62 21.71
N ASP A 70 -6.13 -18.38 21.69
CA ASP A 70 -6.06 -17.45 22.81
C ASP A 70 -7.29 -17.45 23.73
N GLY A 71 -8.32 -18.23 23.39
CA GLY A 71 -9.57 -18.26 24.14
C GLY A 71 -10.41 -17.00 23.93
N THR A 72 -11.03 -16.50 24.98
CA THR A 72 -11.87 -15.29 24.91
C THR A 72 -11.04 -14.02 24.73
N PHE A 73 -11.68 -12.95 24.23
CA PHE A 73 -11.01 -11.66 24.09
C PHE A 73 -10.46 -11.13 25.42
N GLN A 74 -11.16 -11.35 26.54
CA GLN A 74 -10.67 -10.94 27.85
C GLN A 74 -9.44 -11.74 28.28
N GLU A 75 -9.40 -13.05 28.01
CA GLU A 75 -8.23 -13.88 28.30
C GLU A 75 -7.01 -13.42 27.48
N PHE A 76 -7.21 -13.06 26.21
CA PHE A 76 -6.18 -12.44 25.37
C PHE A 76 -5.68 -11.09 25.94
N VAL A 77 -6.60 -10.22 26.36
CA VAL A 77 -6.24 -8.92 26.98
C VAL A 77 -5.44 -9.12 28.26
N ASP A 78 -5.88 -10.02 29.15
CA ASP A 78 -5.22 -10.29 30.42
C ASP A 78 -3.83 -10.90 30.21
N ARG A 79 -3.69 -11.79 29.21
CA ARG A 79 -2.42 -12.43 28.83
C ARG A 79 -1.42 -11.40 28.31
N VAL A 80 -1.76 -10.71 27.22
CA VAL A 80 -0.85 -9.78 26.54
C VAL A 80 -0.60 -8.52 27.40
N GLY A 81 -1.65 -8.01 28.06
CA GLY A 81 -1.52 -6.86 28.96
C GLY A 81 -0.60 -7.12 30.17
N GLY A 82 -0.37 -8.39 30.52
CA GLY A 82 0.56 -8.81 31.57
C GLY A 82 2.02 -8.99 31.12
N GLN A 83 2.29 -8.98 29.81
CA GLN A 83 3.63 -9.19 29.27
C GLN A 83 4.52 -7.96 29.47
N ALA A 84 5.73 -8.20 29.95
CA ALA A 84 6.69 -7.14 30.25
C ALA A 84 7.34 -6.60 28.96
N VAL A 85 7.36 -5.28 28.82
CA VAL A 85 8.07 -4.58 27.75
C VAL A 85 9.12 -3.66 28.37
N SER A 86 10.38 -3.84 27.97
CA SER A 86 11.48 -2.95 28.31
C SER A 86 12.04 -2.29 27.04
N PHE A 87 12.41 -1.02 27.15
CA PHE A 87 12.98 -0.24 26.05
C PHE A 87 14.07 0.67 26.61
N SER A 88 15.31 0.49 26.17
CA SER A 88 16.37 1.45 26.42
C SER A 88 16.26 2.56 25.37
N GLY A 89 16.40 3.82 25.80
CA GLY A 89 16.43 4.94 24.87
C GLY A 89 17.73 4.96 24.07
N ALA A 90 18.03 6.12 23.47
CA ALA A 90 19.33 6.33 22.85
C ALA A 90 20.48 6.14 23.87
N PRO A 91 21.64 5.63 23.43
CA PRO A 91 22.00 5.36 22.03
C PRO A 91 21.52 4.00 21.49
N ASP A 92 21.17 3.06 22.37
CA ASP A 92 21.09 1.64 22.00
C ASP A 92 19.73 1.23 21.42
N PHE A 93 18.62 1.85 21.85
CA PHE A 93 17.28 1.49 21.40
C PHE A 93 16.94 0.00 21.60
N ALA A 94 17.51 -0.62 22.64
CA ALA A 94 17.34 -2.03 22.91
C ALA A 94 15.94 -2.31 23.46
N VAL A 95 15.31 -3.37 22.98
CA VAL A 95 13.98 -3.83 23.36
C VAL A 95 14.09 -5.23 23.94
N THR A 96 13.39 -5.46 25.03
CA THR A 96 13.08 -6.82 25.51
C THR A 96 11.57 -6.90 25.68
N TYR A 97 10.94 -7.88 25.05
CA TYR A 97 9.51 -8.14 25.15
C TYR A 97 9.26 -9.62 25.50
N ALA A 98 8.63 -9.87 26.64
CA ALA A 98 8.32 -11.22 27.10
C ALA A 98 7.09 -11.75 26.35
N SER A 99 7.31 -12.37 25.19
CA SER A 99 6.24 -12.92 24.34
C SER A 99 6.01 -14.41 24.56
N ASP A 100 4.93 -14.94 23.99
CA ASP A 100 4.61 -16.37 24.04
C ASP A 100 5.59 -17.25 23.24
N LEU A 101 6.35 -16.64 22.32
CA LEU A 101 7.42 -17.33 21.58
C LEU A 101 8.76 -17.34 22.35
N GLY A 102 8.79 -16.73 23.54
CA GLY A 102 9.99 -16.44 24.31
C GLY A 102 10.34 -14.96 24.29
N ASP A 103 11.40 -14.60 25.02
CA ASP A 103 11.86 -13.21 25.06
C ASP A 103 12.30 -12.76 23.67
N LEU A 104 11.64 -11.73 23.16
CA LEU A 104 11.98 -11.00 21.95
C LEU A 104 13.00 -9.93 22.32
N GLU A 105 14.21 -10.04 21.81
CA GLU A 105 15.31 -9.12 22.08
C GLU A 105 15.88 -8.56 20.78
N PHE A 106 15.93 -7.23 20.65
CA PHE A 106 16.50 -6.58 19.48
C PHE A 106 16.94 -5.15 19.81
N ASP A 107 17.82 -4.60 18.98
CA ASP A 107 18.23 -3.19 19.07
C ASP A 107 18.31 -2.56 17.66
N TRP A 108 18.82 -1.33 17.55
CA TRP A 108 18.86 -0.62 16.27
C TRP A 108 19.78 -1.26 15.21
N THR A 109 20.80 -2.01 15.63
CA THR A 109 21.88 -2.51 14.76
C THR A 109 22.16 -4.00 14.90
N GLY A 110 21.75 -4.58 16.03
CA GLY A 110 21.97 -5.96 16.37
C GLY A 110 20.94 -6.92 15.76
N PRO A 111 21.19 -8.22 15.89
CA PRO A 111 20.24 -9.24 15.45
C PRO A 111 18.98 -9.25 16.33
N LEU A 112 17.92 -9.84 15.78
CA LEU A 112 16.72 -10.21 16.53
C LEU A 112 16.95 -11.57 17.21
N TYR A 113 16.63 -11.69 18.48
CA TYR A 113 16.54 -12.96 19.19
C TYR A 113 15.10 -13.25 19.59
N VAL A 114 14.72 -14.53 19.50
CA VAL A 114 13.45 -15.06 19.99
C VAL A 114 13.78 -16.24 20.91
N GLY A 115 13.50 -16.10 22.21
CA GLY A 115 13.83 -17.13 23.19
C GLY A 115 15.34 -17.45 23.24
N GLY A 116 16.19 -16.45 23.00
CA GLY A 116 17.64 -16.59 22.94
C GLY A 116 18.20 -17.18 21.64
N VAL A 117 17.35 -17.46 20.65
CA VAL A 117 17.78 -17.93 19.31
C VAL A 117 17.80 -16.76 18.35
N GLU A 118 18.96 -16.52 17.73
CA GLU A 118 19.10 -15.51 16.68
C GLU A 118 18.17 -15.86 15.51
N THR A 119 17.31 -14.91 15.16
CA THR A 119 16.29 -15.04 14.12
C THR A 119 16.67 -14.15 12.93
N PRO A 120 16.81 -14.72 11.72
CA PRO A 120 17.16 -13.94 10.53
C PRO A 120 16.12 -12.84 10.25
N ILE A 121 16.59 -11.60 10.16
CA ILE A 121 15.80 -10.44 9.72
C ILE A 121 16.07 -10.06 8.26
N THR A 122 16.83 -10.89 7.56
CA THR A 122 17.12 -10.80 6.12
C THR A 122 17.12 -12.19 5.49
N GLY A 123 17.13 -12.27 4.16
CA GLY A 123 17.22 -13.55 3.44
C GLY A 123 15.91 -14.34 3.40
N TYR A 124 14.77 -13.67 3.55
CA TYR A 124 13.45 -14.21 3.31
C TYR A 124 12.78 -13.49 2.12
N PRO A 125 11.85 -14.14 1.41
CA PRO A 125 11.14 -13.51 0.30
C PRO A 125 10.30 -12.33 0.80
N ARG A 126 10.11 -11.32 -0.06
CA ARG A 126 9.27 -10.15 0.26
C ARG A 126 7.83 -10.56 0.53
N TYR A 127 7.31 -11.51 -0.24
CA TYR A 127 6.03 -12.14 0.00
C TYR A 127 6.23 -13.65 -0.07
N ASP A 128 5.79 -14.36 0.96
CA ASP A 128 5.79 -15.82 0.98
C ASP A 128 4.50 -16.30 1.64
N ASN A 129 3.52 -16.66 0.83
CA ASN A 129 2.22 -17.14 1.29
C ASN A 129 1.61 -18.08 0.23
N PRO A 130 0.48 -18.77 0.53
CA PRO A 130 -0.11 -19.75 -0.39
C PRO A 130 -0.52 -19.21 -1.76
N PHE A 131 -0.65 -17.89 -1.91
CA PHE A 131 -1.09 -17.26 -3.15
C PHE A 131 0.06 -16.69 -3.97
N THR A 132 1.19 -16.34 -3.34
CA THR A 132 2.29 -15.67 -4.03
C THR A 132 3.61 -15.90 -3.31
N HIS A 133 4.68 -16.00 -4.09
CA HIS A 133 6.06 -16.04 -3.63
C HIS A 133 6.86 -15.05 -4.47
N VAL A 134 7.47 -14.06 -3.82
CA VAL A 134 8.14 -12.93 -4.48
C VAL A 134 9.40 -12.58 -3.71
N GLU A 135 10.54 -12.56 -4.40
CA GLU A 135 11.80 -12.14 -3.83
C GLU A 135 11.94 -10.61 -3.80
N PHE A 136 12.81 -10.10 -2.94
CA PHE A 136 13.12 -8.68 -2.94
C PHE A 136 13.77 -8.27 -4.27
N GLY A 137 13.15 -7.31 -4.96
CA GLY A 137 13.64 -6.78 -6.24
C GLY A 137 13.01 -7.44 -7.46
N ASP A 138 12.16 -8.45 -7.28
CA ASP A 138 11.41 -9.03 -8.39
C ASP A 138 10.48 -8.00 -9.04
N ARG A 139 10.39 -8.08 -10.36
CA ARG A 139 9.53 -7.21 -11.19
C ARG A 139 8.09 -7.71 -11.25
N TYR A 140 7.91 -9.03 -11.24
CA TYR A 140 6.61 -9.68 -11.44
C TYR A 140 6.12 -10.29 -10.15
N PHE A 141 4.93 -9.91 -9.72
CA PHE A 141 4.27 -10.56 -8.60
C PHE A 141 3.14 -11.40 -9.18
N GLU A 142 3.40 -12.69 -9.30
CA GLU A 142 2.38 -13.65 -9.69
C GLU A 142 1.56 -14.03 -8.46
N ILE A 143 0.26 -13.78 -8.51
CA ILE A 143 -0.70 -14.05 -7.44
C ILE A 143 -1.74 -15.03 -7.97
N THR A 144 -1.77 -16.24 -7.41
CA THR A 144 -2.70 -17.29 -7.80
C THR A 144 -3.67 -17.57 -6.66
N ALA A 145 -4.97 -17.40 -6.91
CA ALA A 145 -6.03 -17.68 -5.96
C ALA A 145 -7.28 -18.20 -6.69
N GLY A 146 -7.97 -19.20 -6.12
CA GLY A 146 -9.21 -19.72 -6.70
C GLY A 146 -9.07 -20.37 -8.08
N GLY A 147 -7.85 -20.71 -8.51
CA GLY A 147 -7.56 -21.24 -9.86
C GLY A 147 -7.33 -20.16 -10.92
N GLU A 148 -7.36 -18.89 -10.55
CA GLU A 148 -7.01 -17.75 -11.40
C GLU A 148 -5.64 -17.20 -11.00
N THR A 149 -4.91 -16.67 -11.99
CA THR A 149 -3.60 -16.05 -11.80
C THR A 149 -3.63 -14.62 -12.31
N SER A 150 -3.20 -13.68 -11.47
CA SER A 150 -2.97 -12.28 -11.82
C SER A 150 -1.49 -11.96 -11.70
N ILE A 151 -0.97 -11.12 -12.60
CA ILE A 151 0.43 -10.68 -12.58
C ILE A 151 0.43 -9.17 -12.35
N ILE A 152 1.11 -8.73 -11.29
CA ILE A 152 1.52 -7.34 -11.14
C ILE A 152 2.90 -7.23 -11.76
N ASP A 153 3.02 -6.53 -12.88
CA ASP A 153 4.32 -6.17 -13.46
C ASP A 153 4.64 -4.73 -13.08
N LEU A 154 5.63 -4.56 -12.21
CA LEU A 154 6.06 -3.26 -11.69
C LEU A 154 6.67 -2.34 -12.76
N ALA A 155 6.94 -2.84 -13.97
CA ALA A 155 7.41 -2.03 -15.09
C ALA A 155 6.41 -1.90 -16.24
N LEU A 156 5.26 -2.61 -16.22
CA LEU A 156 4.18 -2.36 -17.19
C LEU A 156 3.49 -1.01 -16.98
N GLY A 157 3.78 -0.33 -15.87
CA GLY A 157 3.49 1.08 -15.70
C GLY A 157 4.59 2.02 -16.21
N ALA A 158 5.81 1.57 -16.50
CA ALA A 158 6.85 2.47 -16.98
C ALA A 158 6.54 2.93 -18.41
N CYS A 159 6.70 4.22 -18.68
CA CYS A 159 6.65 4.71 -20.05
C CYS A 159 7.80 4.10 -20.86
N VAL A 160 7.47 3.40 -21.95
CA VAL A 160 8.42 2.99 -22.98
C VAL A 160 8.24 3.99 -24.12
N ASP A 161 9.09 5.01 -24.13
CA ASP A 161 9.10 6.13 -25.09
C ASP A 161 10.52 6.11 -25.71
N THR A 162 10.66 5.46 -26.87
CA THR A 162 11.98 5.17 -27.45
C THR A 162 12.55 6.35 -28.24
N ASP A 163 11.69 7.19 -28.82
CA ASP A 163 12.09 8.36 -29.61
C ASP A 163 12.02 9.70 -28.85
N HIS A 164 11.47 9.68 -27.64
CA HIS A 164 11.35 10.79 -26.70
C HIS A 164 10.39 11.91 -27.12
N ASP A 165 9.27 11.57 -27.78
CA ASP A 165 8.22 12.54 -28.10
C ASP A 165 7.13 12.69 -27.03
N GLY A 166 7.15 11.82 -26.02
CA GLY A 166 6.26 11.85 -24.86
C GLY A 166 5.05 10.93 -24.95
N TYR A 167 4.87 10.24 -26.08
CA TYR A 167 3.98 9.09 -26.22
C TYR A 167 4.80 7.80 -26.07
N GLY A 168 4.13 6.65 -25.95
CA GLY A 168 4.87 5.39 -25.81
C GLY A 168 4.02 4.18 -26.16
N ASP A 169 4.67 3.08 -26.54
CA ASP A 169 4.03 1.79 -26.87
C ASP A 169 4.51 0.66 -25.94
N PRO A 170 3.65 0.13 -25.04
CA PRO A 170 2.22 0.42 -24.90
C PRO A 170 1.92 1.75 -24.19
N ALA A 171 0.71 2.27 -24.42
CA ALA A 171 0.18 3.44 -23.70
C ALA A 171 0.33 3.27 -22.19
N SER A 172 0.98 4.24 -21.54
CA SER A 172 1.21 4.23 -20.10
C SER A 172 0.81 5.56 -19.44
N PRO A 173 0.18 5.54 -18.25
CA PRO A 173 -0.10 6.77 -17.50
C PRO A 173 1.17 7.46 -16.98
N GLU A 174 2.33 6.80 -17.03
CA GLU A 174 3.63 7.40 -16.69
C GLU A 174 4.30 8.08 -17.89
N CYS A 175 3.77 7.91 -19.11
CA CYS A 175 4.18 8.73 -20.25
C CYS A 175 3.65 10.16 -20.10
N ALA A 176 4.23 11.11 -20.83
CA ALA A 176 3.72 12.49 -20.81
C ALA A 176 2.26 12.54 -21.28
N GLN A 177 1.86 11.60 -22.14
CA GLN A 177 0.49 11.40 -22.60
C GLN A 177 0.05 9.93 -22.44
N TYR A 178 -1.20 9.72 -22.01
CA TYR A 178 -1.78 8.37 -21.81
C TYR A 178 -2.41 7.81 -23.09
N ILE A 179 -1.73 7.92 -24.22
CA ILE A 179 -2.17 7.41 -25.53
C ILE A 179 -1.00 6.65 -26.15
N ALA A 180 -1.28 5.55 -26.85
CA ALA A 180 -0.25 4.72 -27.46
C ALA A 180 0.37 5.45 -28.65
N ASP A 181 1.69 5.35 -28.78
CA ASP A 181 2.38 5.70 -30.01
C ASP A 181 2.26 4.55 -31.04
N CYS A 182 1.90 4.87 -32.28
CA CYS A 182 1.83 3.89 -33.36
C CYS A 182 3.20 3.60 -34.00
N ASP A 183 4.20 4.47 -33.82
CA ASP A 183 5.60 4.25 -34.22
C ASP A 183 6.59 4.85 -33.20
N ASP A 184 6.75 4.16 -32.05
CA ASP A 184 7.65 4.53 -30.92
C ASP A 184 9.13 4.72 -31.31
N ALA A 185 9.51 4.50 -32.57
CA ALA A 185 10.86 4.73 -33.09
C ALA A 185 11.00 6.04 -33.89
N ASN A 186 9.93 6.83 -34.02
CA ASN A 186 9.86 7.99 -34.88
C ASN A 186 9.04 9.15 -34.27
N ALA A 187 9.73 10.08 -33.60
CA ALA A 187 9.15 11.24 -32.92
C ALA A 187 8.32 12.23 -33.79
N ALA A 188 8.22 11.98 -35.11
CA ALA A 188 7.35 12.72 -36.01
C ALA A 188 5.97 12.06 -36.20
N VAL A 189 5.80 10.82 -35.75
CA VAL A 189 4.59 10.01 -35.85
C VAL A 189 4.10 9.76 -34.43
N ASN A 190 3.01 10.42 -34.03
CA ASN A 190 2.42 10.29 -32.71
C ASN A 190 1.04 10.95 -32.64
N PRO A 191 0.21 10.65 -31.62
CA PRO A 191 -1.13 11.23 -31.46
C PRO A 191 -1.27 12.76 -31.43
N GLY A 192 -0.16 13.49 -31.32
CA GLY A 192 -0.14 14.96 -31.35
C GLY A 192 0.46 15.55 -32.63
N ALA A 193 0.88 14.72 -33.59
CA ALA A 193 1.48 15.15 -34.83
C ALA A 193 0.44 15.81 -35.75
N VAL A 194 0.93 16.46 -36.80
CA VAL A 194 0.10 16.99 -37.88
C VAL A 194 0.34 16.13 -39.10
N GLU A 195 -0.74 15.60 -39.66
CA GLU A 195 -0.73 14.87 -40.92
C GLU A 195 0.08 15.55 -42.03
N ALA A 196 1.06 14.82 -42.57
CA ALA A 196 1.86 15.26 -43.69
C ALA A 196 1.26 14.68 -44.99
N PRO A 197 0.58 15.51 -45.81
CA PRO A 197 -0.22 15.00 -46.92
C PRO A 197 0.63 14.29 -47.98
N GLY A 198 0.28 13.03 -48.25
CA GLY A 198 0.83 12.21 -49.33
C GLY A 198 2.16 11.55 -49.00
N ASN A 199 2.49 11.38 -47.71
CA ASN A 199 3.65 10.58 -47.28
C ASN A 199 3.29 9.09 -47.13
N GLY A 200 2.00 8.73 -47.08
CA GLY A 200 1.52 7.36 -46.91
C GLY A 200 1.73 6.79 -45.50
N ILE A 201 1.89 7.65 -44.51
CA ILE A 201 2.04 7.33 -43.09
C ILE A 201 0.80 7.89 -42.36
N ASP A 202 0.37 7.20 -41.31
CA ASP A 202 -0.56 7.72 -40.31
C ASP A 202 0.31 8.50 -39.31
N ASP A 203 0.48 9.81 -39.52
CA ASP A 203 1.39 10.62 -38.70
C ASP A 203 0.77 10.90 -37.32
N ASP A 204 -0.56 11.04 -37.23
CA ASP A 204 -1.26 11.38 -35.99
C ASP A 204 -1.88 10.18 -35.24
N CYS A 205 -1.57 8.97 -35.66
CA CYS A 205 -1.97 7.70 -35.04
C CYS A 205 -3.49 7.57 -34.81
N ASP A 206 -4.32 8.21 -35.64
CA ASP A 206 -5.78 8.14 -35.52
C ASP A 206 -6.40 6.92 -36.25
N GLY A 207 -5.58 6.20 -37.03
CA GLY A 207 -5.93 5.00 -37.78
C GLY A 207 -6.33 5.26 -39.23
N GLU A 208 -6.34 6.51 -39.70
CA GLU A 208 -6.45 6.89 -41.10
C GLU A 208 -5.06 7.23 -41.68
N VAL A 209 -4.97 7.42 -43.00
CA VAL A 209 -3.68 7.72 -43.67
C VAL A 209 -3.91 8.85 -44.65
N ASP A 210 -3.07 9.88 -44.58
CA ASP A 210 -3.07 11.04 -45.48
C ASP A 210 -4.42 11.81 -45.48
N GLU A 211 -5.09 11.96 -44.33
CA GLU A 211 -6.32 12.74 -44.25
C GLU A 211 -6.04 14.21 -44.52
N ALA A 212 -6.64 14.69 -45.61
CA ALA A 212 -6.41 16.03 -46.08
C ALA A 212 -6.88 17.08 -45.04
N MET A 213 -5.92 17.78 -44.44
CA MET A 213 -6.15 19.00 -43.65
C MET A 213 -7.21 19.91 -44.30
N PRO A 214 -8.33 20.22 -43.62
CA PRO A 214 -9.29 21.19 -44.13
C PRO A 214 -8.65 22.58 -44.05
N LEU A 215 -8.33 23.12 -45.23
CA LEU A 215 -7.83 24.47 -45.43
C LEU A 215 -8.68 25.50 -44.66
N CYS A 216 -7.99 26.28 -43.83
CA CYS A 216 -8.41 27.55 -43.26
C CYS A 216 -9.20 28.42 -44.27
N GLY A 217 -10.44 28.78 -43.91
CA GLY A 217 -11.27 29.65 -44.74
C GLY A 217 -12.65 30.01 -44.15
N ALA A 218 -12.70 30.58 -42.93
CA ALA A 218 -13.61 31.68 -42.52
C ALA A 218 -13.84 31.71 -40.99
N LEU A 219 -13.35 32.75 -40.33
CA LEU A 219 -14.00 33.35 -39.14
C LEU A 219 -14.97 34.45 -39.65
N PRO A 220 -16.00 34.95 -38.91
CA PRO A 220 -16.13 34.92 -37.44
C PRO A 220 -17.57 34.69 -36.88
N GLY A 221 -17.63 34.32 -35.59
CA GLY A 221 -18.72 34.76 -34.70
C GLY A 221 -19.58 33.65 -34.12
N GLY A 222 -19.63 33.59 -32.79
CA GLY A 222 -20.62 32.78 -32.06
C GLY A 222 -20.06 32.28 -30.74
N GLY A 223 -20.14 33.12 -29.69
CA GLY A 223 -19.92 32.66 -28.33
C GLY A 223 -20.99 31.65 -27.94
N HIS A 224 -20.58 30.63 -27.18
CA HIS A 224 -21.48 29.90 -26.31
C HIS A 224 -20.76 29.61 -25.00
N ASP A 225 -21.15 30.39 -24.00
CA ASP A 225 -21.10 30.01 -22.60
C ASP A 225 -21.92 28.72 -22.43
N GLY A 226 -21.35 27.75 -21.74
CA GLY A 226 -21.97 26.46 -21.48
C GLY A 226 -21.44 25.88 -20.18
N ASP A 227 -21.92 26.41 -19.06
CA ASP A 227 -21.87 25.76 -17.76
C ASP A 227 -22.49 24.35 -17.84
N GLY A 228 -21.79 23.36 -17.30
CA GLY A 228 -22.24 21.97 -17.20
C GLY A 228 -21.71 21.31 -15.95
N ALA A 229 -22.43 21.46 -14.84
CA ALA A 229 -22.24 20.71 -13.61
C ALA A 229 -22.93 19.33 -13.70
N ALA A 230 -22.19 18.26 -13.40
CA ALA A 230 -22.60 16.94 -12.89
C ALA A 230 -21.35 16.03 -12.92
N GLY A 231 -21.04 15.09 -12.02
CA GLY A 231 -21.72 14.55 -10.87
C GLY A 231 -20.74 13.67 -10.07
N MET A 232 -21.02 13.60 -8.78
CA MET A 232 -20.56 12.69 -7.72
C MET A 232 -20.11 11.27 -8.12
N LEU A 233 -18.97 10.79 -7.58
CA LEU A 233 -18.86 9.45 -6.99
C LEU A 233 -17.69 9.32 -5.99
N ILE A 234 -17.97 8.56 -4.93
CA ILE A 234 -17.19 8.25 -3.74
C ILE A 234 -16.16 7.13 -4.02
N ALA A 235 -14.97 7.20 -3.41
CA ALA A 235 -14.17 6.01 -3.10
C ALA A 235 -13.38 6.22 -1.80
N ALA A 236 -13.97 5.76 -0.70
CA ALA A 236 -13.27 5.38 0.52
C ALA A 236 -12.93 3.88 0.43
N LEU A 237 -11.71 3.50 0.84
CA LEU A 237 -11.30 2.25 1.51
C LEU A 237 -9.83 1.96 1.18
N LEU A 238 -8.93 2.27 2.11
CA LEU A 238 -7.72 1.48 2.32
C LEU A 238 -7.95 0.70 3.61
N ALA A 239 -8.80 -0.32 3.49
CA ALA A 239 -8.98 -1.32 4.53
C ALA A 239 -7.76 -2.24 4.53
N LEU A 240 -7.20 -2.41 5.72
CA LEU A 240 -6.24 -3.41 6.12
C LEU A 240 -6.41 -4.73 5.35
N SER A 241 -5.43 -5.06 4.51
CA SER A 241 -5.18 -6.45 4.11
C SER A 241 -4.26 -7.10 5.15
N PHE A 242 -4.79 -7.39 6.33
CA PHE A 242 -4.24 -8.45 7.18
C PHE A 242 -5.18 -9.66 7.07
N ALA A 243 -4.99 -10.43 6.00
CA ALA A 243 -5.49 -11.79 5.95
C ALA A 243 -4.59 -12.67 6.83
N CYS A 244 -4.81 -12.64 8.14
CA CYS A 244 -4.35 -13.72 9.01
C CYS A 244 -5.31 -14.90 8.81
N ILE A 245 -5.05 -15.72 7.80
CA ILE A 245 -5.66 -17.05 7.67
C ILE A 245 -4.51 -18.05 7.74
N ARG A 246 -4.17 -18.48 8.97
CA ARG A 246 -3.40 -19.71 9.17
C ARG A 246 -4.40 -20.87 9.13
N HIS A 247 -4.53 -21.51 7.97
CA HIS A 247 -5.38 -22.69 7.82
C HIS A 247 -4.71 -23.89 8.52
N ARG A 248 -5.51 -24.55 9.37
CA ARG A 248 -5.28 -25.85 10.02
C ARG A 248 -4.49 -26.86 9.17
N THR A 249 -3.47 -27.47 9.76
CA THR A 249 -3.10 -28.86 9.46
C THR A 249 -3.40 -29.72 10.69
N ARG A 250 -4.08 -30.85 10.46
CA ARG A 250 -4.06 -31.99 11.38
C ARG A 250 -2.65 -32.54 11.50
#